data_AF-A0A1G6ABM7-F1
#
_entry.id   AF-A0A1G6ABM7-F1
#
_cell.length_a   1.000
_cell.length_b   1.000
_cell.length_c   1.000
_cell.angle_alpha   90.00
_cell.angle_beta   90.00
_cell.angle_gamma   90.00
#
_symmetry.space_group_name_H-M   'P 1'
#
loop_
_entity.id
_entity.type
_entity.pdbx_description
1 polymer ?
#
loop_
_entity_poly.entity_id
_entity_poly.type
_entity_poly.pdbx_seq_one_letter_code
_entity_poly.pdbx_strand_id
1 'polypeptide(L)'
;MPRLIRQYERAVLESAVRSDGNAGDYWEWRERYVGAEGVLSVYESTSKAPGKCFIRMEYYGGYKLAPADDTPGELEIVGEGRFFTTSLGDLTDAGDQLWLTTRNSEYIFKLIE
;
A
#
# COMPACT_ATOMS: atom_id res chain seq x y z
N MET A 1 15.67 11.60 -11.11
CA MET A 1 14.49 11.69 -10.24
C MET A 1 13.48 10.68 -10.71
N PRO A 2 12.74 9.99 -9.81
CA PRO A 2 11.66 9.12 -10.24
C PRO A 2 10.56 9.94 -10.95
N ARG A 3 9.91 9.31 -11.93
CA ARG A 3 8.84 9.93 -12.72
C ARG A 3 7.49 9.47 -12.17
N LEU A 4 6.62 10.40 -11.79
CA LEU A 4 5.21 10.08 -11.52
C LEU A 4 4.57 9.62 -12.84
N ILE A 5 4.06 8.40 -12.90
CA ILE A 5 3.45 7.84 -14.12
C ILE A 5 1.93 7.71 -14.01
N ARG A 6 1.39 7.54 -12.80
CA ARG A 6 -0.04 7.46 -12.54
C ARG A 6 -0.36 7.97 -11.14
N GLN A 7 -1.55 8.53 -10.99
CA GLN A 7 -2.11 8.92 -9.70
C GLN A 7 -3.59 8.55 -9.68
N TYR A 8 -4.03 7.99 -8.57
CA TYR A 8 -5.42 7.65 -8.31
C TYR A 8 -5.85 8.43 -7.08
N GLU A 9 -6.95 9.16 -7.20
CA GLU A 9 -7.47 9.96 -6.09
C GLU A 9 -7.84 9.05 -4.92
N ARG A 10 -8.44 7.89 -5.20
CA ARG A 10 -8.85 6.94 -4.18
C ARG A 10 -8.37 5.53 -4.50
N ALA A 11 -7.73 4.90 -3.54
CA ALA A 11 -7.40 3.48 -3.55
C ALA A 11 -7.39 2.93 -2.13
N VAL A 12 -7.51 1.61 -1.99
CA VAL A 12 -7.38 0.89 -0.72
C VAL A 12 -6.24 -0.11 -0.83
N LEU A 13 -5.37 -0.18 0.19
CA LEU A 13 -4.40 -1.27 0.30
C LEU A 13 -5.14 -2.54 0.76
N GLU A 14 -5.45 -3.45 -0.16
CA GLU A 14 -6.18 -4.69 0.17
C GLU A 14 -5.29 -5.76 0.79
N SER A 15 -4.02 -5.82 0.39
CA SER A 15 -3.08 -6.82 0.90
C SER A 15 -1.66 -6.30 0.92
N ALA A 16 -0.92 -6.68 1.95
CA ALA A 16 0.51 -6.43 2.10
C ALA A 16 1.16 -7.66 2.75
N VAL A 17 1.78 -8.51 1.94
CA VAL A 17 2.39 -9.77 2.40
C VAL A 17 3.88 -9.80 2.17
N ARG A 18 4.63 -10.48 3.04
CA ARG A 18 6.03 -10.82 2.75
C ARG A 18 6.10 -12.05 1.87
N SER A 19 6.95 -11.98 0.86
CA SER A 19 7.18 -13.10 -0.06
C SER A 19 7.89 -14.29 0.59
N ASP A 20 8.57 -14.11 1.73
CA ASP A 20 9.28 -15.16 2.46
C ASP A 20 8.48 -15.74 3.65
N GLY A 21 7.24 -15.29 3.87
CA GLY A 21 6.32 -15.84 4.88
C GLY A 21 6.70 -15.62 6.35
N ASN A 22 7.82 -14.95 6.64
CA ASN A 22 8.28 -14.71 8.01
C ASN A 22 7.93 -13.28 8.46
N ALA A 23 6.82 -13.11 9.17
CA ALA A 23 6.50 -11.84 9.83
C ALA A 23 7.45 -11.68 11.04
N GLY A 24 8.39 -10.75 10.95
CA GLY A 24 9.14 -10.27 12.11
C GLY A 24 8.67 -8.87 12.45
N ASP A 25 8.83 -8.45 13.70
CA ASP A 25 8.28 -7.22 14.31
C ASP A 25 8.52 -5.94 13.47
N TYR A 26 9.59 -5.88 12.68
CA TYR A 26 9.90 -4.73 11.81
C TYR A 26 8.97 -4.61 10.58
N TRP A 27 8.19 -5.64 10.26
CA TRP A 27 7.30 -5.70 9.10
C TRP A 27 5.84 -5.36 9.41
N GLU A 28 5.37 -5.69 10.60
CA GLU A 28 3.95 -5.67 11.01
C GLU A 28 3.29 -4.30 10.81
N TRP A 29 4.08 -3.22 10.87
CA TRP A 29 3.55 -1.87 10.65
C TRP A 29 2.89 -1.71 9.27
N ARG A 30 3.30 -2.49 8.24
CA ARG A 30 2.70 -2.44 6.89
C ARG A 30 1.30 -3.08 6.87
N GLU A 31 1.09 -4.12 7.65
CA GLU A 31 -0.23 -4.78 7.80
C GLU A 31 -1.25 -3.85 8.47
N ARG A 32 -0.79 -2.91 9.30
CA ARG A 32 -1.68 -1.89 9.88
C ARG A 32 -2.36 -1.03 8.83
N TYR A 33 -1.72 -0.81 7.69
CA TYR A 33 -2.29 -0.04 6.58
C TYR A 33 -3.21 -0.84 5.66
N VAL A 34 -3.29 -2.17 5.81
CA VAL A 34 -4.27 -2.97 5.07
C VAL A 34 -5.68 -2.52 5.45
N GLY A 35 -6.49 -2.21 4.44
CA GLY A 35 -7.83 -1.61 4.56
C GLY A 35 -7.84 -0.08 4.58
N ALA A 36 -6.68 0.58 4.66
CA ALA A 36 -6.63 2.04 4.66
C ALA A 36 -6.84 2.61 3.25
N GLU A 37 -7.65 3.66 3.17
CA GLU A 37 -7.96 4.39 1.94
C GLU A 37 -7.13 5.67 1.81
N GLY A 38 -6.72 6.02 0.60
CA GLY A 38 -5.96 7.23 0.33
C GLY A 38 -5.67 7.49 -1.13
N VAL A 39 -4.89 8.54 -1.37
CA VAL A 39 -4.36 8.91 -2.69
C VAL A 39 -3.17 8.02 -3.01
N LEU A 40 -3.23 7.32 -4.16
CA LEU A 40 -2.19 6.41 -4.61
C LEU A 40 -1.38 7.05 -5.73
N SER A 41 -0.08 7.20 -5.53
CA SER A 41 0.86 7.71 -6.54
C SER A 41 1.85 6.62 -6.96
N VAL A 42 1.94 6.37 -8.26
CA VAL A 42 2.83 5.37 -8.85
C VAL A 42 4.00 6.06 -9.54
N TYR A 43 5.20 5.73 -9.09
CA TYR A 43 6.44 6.31 -9.61
C TYR A 43 7.29 5.25 -10.29
N GLU A 44 7.83 5.59 -11.46
CA GLU A 44 8.81 4.78 -12.17
C GLU A 44 10.22 5.27 -11.86
N SER A 45 11.13 4.33 -11.58
CA SER A 45 12.55 4.59 -11.46
C SER A 45 13.16 4.77 -12.84
N THR A 46 13.72 5.95 -13.11
CA THR A 46 14.34 6.29 -14.41
C THR A 46 15.85 6.12 -14.44
N SER A 47 16.48 5.85 -13.29
CA SER A 47 17.95 5.81 -13.17
C SER A 47 18.48 4.50 -12.58
N LYS A 48 18.07 4.16 -11.35
CA LYS A 48 18.65 3.02 -10.62
C LYS A 48 18.11 1.66 -11.08
N ALA A 49 16.88 1.63 -11.58
CA ALA A 49 16.23 0.41 -12.07
C ALA A 49 15.13 0.77 -13.08
N PRO A 50 15.49 1.11 -14.33
CA PRO A 50 14.53 1.45 -15.38
C PRO A 50 13.38 0.43 -15.49
N GLY A 51 12.14 0.91 -15.58
CA GLY A 51 10.93 0.10 -15.66
C GLY A 51 10.40 -0.44 -14.32
N LYS A 52 11.18 -0.36 -13.23
CA LYS A 52 10.68 -0.72 -11.89
C LYS A 52 9.92 0.44 -11.27
N CYS A 53 8.84 0.11 -10.56
CA CYS A 53 7.98 1.09 -9.93
C CYS A 53 8.06 1.04 -8.41
N PHE A 54 7.75 2.15 -7.75
CA PHE A 54 7.37 2.16 -6.34
C PHE A 54 6.09 2.97 -6.17
N ILE A 55 5.39 2.70 -5.09
CA ILE A 55 4.13 3.33 -4.76
C ILE A 55 4.33 4.20 -3.53
N ARG A 56 3.70 5.39 -3.54
CA ARG A 56 3.46 6.20 -2.36
C ARG A 56 1.96 6.36 -2.18
N MET A 57 1.46 5.99 -1.02
CA MET A 57 0.06 6.15 -0.65
C MET A 57 -0.04 7.17 0.48
N GLU A 58 -0.78 8.24 0.23
CA GLU A 58 -1.12 9.27 1.22
C GLU A 58 -2.52 8.95 1.74
N TYR A 59 -2.60 8.42 2.95
CA TYR A 59 -3.88 8.04 3.53
C TYR A 59 -4.67 9.29 3.91
N TYR A 60 -5.99 9.24 3.71
CA TYR A 60 -6.88 10.34 4.09
C TYR A 60 -6.95 10.59 5.60
N GLY A 61 -6.30 9.73 6.40
CA GLY A 61 -6.61 9.59 7.82
C GLY A 61 -7.91 8.81 7.95
N GLY A 62 -7.93 7.83 8.85
CA GLY A 62 -9.09 6.98 8.97
C GLY A 62 -9.00 6.01 10.12
N TYR A 63 -10.11 5.32 10.30
CA TYR A 63 -10.28 4.34 11.35
C TYR A 63 -10.28 2.95 10.73
N LYS A 64 -9.50 2.03 11.28
CA LYS A 64 -9.67 0.60 10.96
C LYS A 64 -10.85 0.09 11.78
N LEU A 65 -11.77 -0.66 11.15
CA LEU A 65 -12.72 -1.47 11.90
C LEU A 65 -11.91 -2.55 12.62
N ALA A 66 -11.92 -2.54 13.96
CA ALA A 66 -11.38 -3.66 14.72
C ALA A 66 -12.02 -4.98 14.23
N PRO A 67 -11.29 -6.11 14.25
CA PRO A 67 -11.87 -7.41 13.98
C PRO A 67 -13.10 -7.63 14.86
N ALA A 68 -14.12 -8.30 14.30
CA ALA A 68 -15.44 -8.48 14.89
C ALA A 68 -15.41 -9.46 16.08
N ASP A 69 -14.68 -9.11 17.13
CA ASP A 69 -14.57 -9.88 18.37
C ASP A 69 -15.48 -9.24 19.42
N ASP A 70 -16.81 -9.30 19.23
CA ASP A 70 -17.92 -8.90 20.15
C ASP A 70 -17.75 -7.57 20.96
N THR A 71 -16.79 -6.75 20.59
CA THR A 71 -16.44 -5.48 21.23
C THR A 71 -16.81 -4.39 20.23
N PRO A 72 -17.57 -3.35 20.62
CA PRO A 72 -17.91 -2.25 19.72
C PRO A 72 -16.62 -1.72 19.10
N GLY A 73 -16.52 -1.85 17.77
CA GLY A 73 -15.26 -1.69 17.04
C GLY A 73 -14.54 -0.41 17.43
N GLU A 74 -13.46 -0.55 18.20
CA GLU A 74 -12.57 0.57 18.48
C GLU A 74 -11.98 1.02 17.14
N LEU A 75 -12.27 2.27 16.81
CA LEU A 75 -11.78 2.93 15.62
C LEU A 75 -10.27 3.17 15.81
N GLU A 76 -9.42 2.27 15.30
CA GLU A 76 -7.96 2.47 15.37
C GLU A 76 -7.57 3.59 14.39
N ILE A 77 -7.06 4.70 14.90
CA ILE A 77 -6.54 5.79 14.07
C ILE A 77 -5.32 5.26 13.32
N VAL A 78 -5.47 5.03 12.01
CA VAL A 78 -4.35 4.77 11.12
C VAL A 78 -3.68 6.12 10.85
N GLY A 79 -2.84 6.52 11.80
CA GLY A 79 -1.98 7.70 11.88
C GLY A 79 -2.28 8.86 10.91
N GLU A 80 -2.82 9.96 11.44
CA GLU A 80 -2.92 11.23 10.72
C GLU A 80 -1.55 11.63 10.11
N GLY A 81 -1.56 12.00 8.83
CA GLY A 81 -0.39 12.53 8.13
C GLY A 81 0.71 11.53 7.75
N ARG A 82 0.46 10.22 7.83
CA ARG A 82 1.43 9.20 7.41
C ARG A 82 1.26 8.83 5.93
N PHE A 83 2.38 8.70 5.24
CA PHE A 83 2.43 8.10 3.92
C PHE A 83 3.08 6.72 4.00
N PHE A 84 2.57 5.79 3.21
CA PHE A 84 3.20 4.49 3.01
C PHE A 84 3.97 4.52 1.70
N THR A 85 5.24 4.13 1.74
CA THR A 85 6.07 4.00 0.54
C THR A 85 6.61 2.59 0.43
N THR A 86 6.47 1.99 -0.75
CA THR A 86 7.02 0.67 -1.04
C THR A 86 8.48 0.74 -1.45
N SER A 87 9.13 -0.41 -1.48
CA SER A 87 10.36 -0.58 -2.24
C SER A 87 10.06 -0.65 -3.74
N LEU A 88 11.12 -0.61 -4.56
CA LEU A 88 11.01 -0.83 -6.00
C LEU A 88 10.58 -2.28 -6.30
N GLY A 89 9.70 -2.43 -7.27
CA GLY A 89 9.14 -3.70 -7.69
C GLY A 89 8.59 -3.69 -9.11
N ASP A 90 8.08 -4.84 -9.52
CA ASP A 90 7.32 -5.03 -10.74
C ASP A 90 5.86 -4.69 -10.50
N LEU A 91 5.31 -3.82 -11.35
CA LEU A 91 3.92 -3.38 -11.27
C LEU A 91 3.11 -4.11 -12.35
N THR A 92 2.03 -4.75 -11.94
CA THR A 92 1.01 -5.31 -12.83
C THR A 92 -0.30 -4.56 -12.63
N ASP A 93 -0.89 -4.12 -13.73
CA ASP A 93 -2.20 -3.46 -13.76
C ASP A 93 -3.26 -4.48 -14.19
N ALA A 94 -4.21 -4.75 -13.31
CA ALA A 94 -5.30 -5.70 -13.52
C ALA A 94 -6.65 -4.99 -13.76
N GLY A 95 -6.67 -3.69 -14.03
CA GLY A 95 -7.88 -2.90 -14.25
C GLY A 95 -8.33 -2.21 -12.97
N ASP A 96 -9.07 -2.91 -12.10
CA ASP A 96 -9.54 -2.37 -10.81
C ASP A 96 -8.53 -2.58 -9.67
N GLN A 97 -7.40 -3.24 -9.96
CA GLN A 97 -6.35 -3.51 -9.00
C GLN A 97 -4.95 -3.23 -9.56
N LEU A 98 -4.06 -2.77 -8.68
CA LEU A 98 -2.62 -2.72 -8.91
C LEU A 98 -1.89 -3.71 -8.02
N TRP A 99 -1.06 -4.52 -8.64
CA TRP A 99 -0.24 -5.52 -7.98
C TRP A 99 1.22 -5.07 -8.05
N LEU A 100 1.85 -4.87 -6.90
CA LEU A 100 3.27 -4.53 -6.83
C LEU A 100 4.05 -5.65 -6.14
N THR A 101 4.89 -6.34 -6.90
CA THR A 101 5.81 -7.35 -6.38
C THR A 101 7.20 -6.75 -6.24
N THR A 102 7.60 -6.48 -5.01
CA THR A 102 8.97 -6.09 -4.66
C THR A 102 9.81 -7.34 -4.36
N ARG A 103 11.11 -7.16 -4.10
CA ARG A 103 12.02 -8.27 -3.78
C ARG A 103 11.51 -9.18 -2.65
N ASN A 104 10.89 -8.62 -1.62
CA ASN A 104 10.56 -9.34 -0.39
C ASN A 104 9.06 -9.29 -0.08
N SER A 105 8.25 -8.71 -0.95
CA SER A 105 6.90 -8.30 -0.56
C SER A 105 5.98 -8.10 -1.74
N GLU A 106 4.72 -8.41 -1.54
CA GLU A 106 3.66 -8.24 -2.53
C GLU A 106 2.57 -7.35 -1.95
N TYR A 107 2.08 -6.44 -2.78
CA TYR A 107 1.03 -5.49 -2.43
C TYR A 107 -0.08 -5.55 -3.46
N ILE A 108 -1.32 -5.52 -2.98
CA ILE A 108 -2.50 -5.39 -3.82
C ILE A 108 -3.23 -4.12 -3.39
N PHE A 109 -3.43 -3.22 -4.33
CA PHE A 109 -4.22 -2.01 -4.15
C PHE A 109 -5.47 -2.11 -5.00
N LYS A 110 -6.64 -1.91 -4.40
CA LYS A 110 -7.88 -1.72 -5.14
C LYS A 110 -8.07 -0.26 -5.48
N LEU A 111 -8.34 0.01 -6.74
CA LEU A 111 -8.62 1.34 -7.26
C LEU A 111 -10.12 1.63 -7.07
N ILE A 112 -10.44 2.84 -6.62
CA ILE A 112 -11.82 3.27 -6.43
C ILE A 112 -12.04 4.45 -7.39
N GLU A 113 -13.03 4.30 -8.28
CA GLU A 113 -13.51 5.37 -9.16
C GLU A 113 -14.36 6.41 -8.41
#